data_AF-A0A323V6P0-F1
#
_entry.id   AF-A0A323V6P0-F1
#
_cell.length_a   1.000
_cell.length_b   1.000
_cell.length_c   1.000
_cell.angle_alpha   90.00
_cell.angle_beta   90.00
_cell.angle_gamma   90.00
#
_symmetry.space_group_name_H-M   'P 1'
#
loop_
_entity.id
_entity.type
_entity.pdbx_description
1 polymer ?
#
loop_
_entity_poly.entity_id
_entity_poly.type
_entity_poly.pdbx_seq_one_letter_code
_entity_poly.pdbx_strand_id
1 'polypeptide(L)'
;MSRTLVVTNDFPPRQGGIQTFVAALLATRPPGSLVVLASDHPGSAEHDAALPYEVVRAPTGMLLPTPGAARTAARLAREHECRTVFF
;
A
#
# COMPACT_ATOMS: atom_id res chain seq x y z
N MET A 1 -2.48 -3.80 18.54
CA MET A 1 -3.20 -2.69 17.87
C MET A 1 -3.80 -3.21 16.58
N SER A 2 -4.94 -2.69 16.08
CA SER A 2 -5.44 -3.05 14.74
C SER A 2 -4.48 -2.52 13.69
N ARG A 3 -4.07 -3.34 12.74
CA ARG A 3 -3.43 -2.86 11.53
C ARG A 3 -4.46 -2.63 10.43
N THR A 4 -4.21 -1.65 9.56
CA THR A 4 -4.99 -1.39 8.35
C THR A 4 -4.20 -1.81 7.12
N LEU A 5 -4.83 -2.55 6.21
CA LEU A 5 -4.31 -2.75 4.86
C LEU A 5 -4.81 -1.61 3.96
N VAL A 6 -3.89 -0.88 3.33
CA VAL A 6 -4.21 0.14 2.33
C VAL A 6 -3.99 -0.48 0.96
N VAL A 7 -4.98 -0.43 0.07
CA VAL A 7 -4.89 -0.97 -1.30
C VAL A 7 -5.07 0.17 -2.29
N THR A 8 -4.04 0.53 -3.05
CA THR A 8 -4.12 1.73 -3.92
C THR A 8 -3.30 1.61 -5.20
N ASN A 9 -3.80 2.17 -6.30
CA ASN A 9 -3.00 2.41 -7.52
C ASN A 9 -2.12 3.65 -7.41
N ASP A 10 -2.45 4.53 -6.47
CA ASP A 10 -1.97 5.90 -6.44
C ASP A 10 -1.02 6.07 -5.26
N PHE A 11 0.18 5.50 -5.41
CA PHE A 11 1.25 5.61 -4.42
C PHE A 11 2.54 6.16 -5.05
N PRO A 12 3.35 6.94 -4.31
CA PRO A 12 4.66 7.39 -4.79
C PRO A 12 5.58 6.19 -5.12
N PRO A 13 6.66 6.39 -5.90
CA PRO A 13 7.23 7.66 -6.35
C PRO A 13 6.53 8.29 -7.56
N ARG A 14 5.49 7.64 -8.10
CA ARG A 14 4.68 8.22 -9.18
C ARG A 14 4.10 9.56 -8.72
N GLN A 15 4.33 10.62 -9.49
CA GLN A 15 3.84 11.95 -9.15
C GLN A 15 2.36 12.10 -9.48
N GLY A 16 1.62 12.76 -8.60
CA GLY A 16 0.22 13.13 -8.82
C GLY A 16 -0.47 13.53 -7.52
N GLY A 17 -1.63 14.19 -7.64
CA GLY A 17 -2.34 14.74 -6.49
C GLY A 17 -2.81 13.67 -5.50
N ILE A 18 -3.33 12.55 -6.01
CA ILE A 18 -3.82 11.45 -5.16
C ILE A 18 -2.64 10.77 -4.45
N GLN A 19 -1.54 10.54 -5.15
CA GLN A 19 -0.32 9.94 -4.61
C GLN A 19 0.22 10.76 -3.43
N THR A 20 0.32 12.08 -3.62
CA THR A 20 0.74 13.01 -2.56
C THR A 20 -0.25 13.01 -1.39
N PHE A 21 -1.56 13.03 -1.68
CA PHE A 21 -2.60 13.01 -0.65
C PHE A 21 -2.56 11.72 0.18
N VAL A 22 -2.52 10.56 -0.47
CA VAL A 22 -2.44 9.25 0.19
C VAL A 22 -1.18 9.18 1.04
N ALA A 23 -0.01 9.51 0.48
CA ALA A 23 1.24 9.49 1.24
C ALA A 23 1.21 10.39 2.48
N ALA A 24 0.68 11.62 2.35
CA ALA A 24 0.51 12.54 3.46
C ALA A 24 -0.44 11.98 4.52
N LEU A 25 -1.57 11.38 4.11
CA LEU A 25 -2.51 10.74 5.01
C LEU A 25 -1.85 9.59 5.79
N LEU A 26 -1.13 8.70 5.11
CA LEU A 26 -0.46 7.56 5.74
C LEU A 26 0.66 7.99 6.69
N ALA A 27 1.36 9.09 6.39
CA ALA A 27 2.41 9.64 7.26
C ALA A 27 1.88 10.11 8.63
N THR A 28 0.58 10.41 8.77
CA THR A 28 -0.04 10.77 10.05
C THR A 28 -0.38 9.57 10.94
N ARG A 29 -0.14 8.34 10.47
CA ARG A 29 -0.50 7.11 11.19
C ARG A 29 0.67 6.64 12.04
N PRO A 30 0.41 6.02 13.21
CA PRO A 30 1.48 5.45 14.02
C PRO A 30 2.33 4.46 13.21
N PRO A 31 3.67 4.48 13.34
CA PRO A 31 4.53 3.49 12.70
C PRO A 31 4.07 2.07 13.01
N GLY A 32 4.04 1.20 11.99
CA GLY A 32 3.58 -0.18 12.11
C GLY A 32 2.05 -0.38 12.26
N SER A 33 1.24 0.69 12.20
CA SER A 33 -0.23 0.57 12.20
C SER A 33 -0.84 0.31 10.82
N LEU A 34 -0.02 0.25 9.77
CA LEU A 34 -0.49 -0.02 8.40
C LEU A 34 0.51 -0.82 7.57
N VAL A 35 -0.04 -1.45 6.53
CA VAL A 35 0.67 -2.09 5.41
C VAL A 35 0.02 -1.58 4.12
N VAL A 36 0.82 -1.28 3.10
CA VAL A 36 0.33 -0.79 1.80
C VAL A 36 0.49 -1.87 0.74
N LEU A 37 -0.54 -2.14 -0.04
CA LEU A 37 -0.48 -2.88 -1.30
C LEU A 37 -0.65 -1.87 -2.45
N ALA A 38 0.39 -1.69 -3.25
CA ALA A 38 0.39 -0.73 -4.35
C ALA A 38 0.84 -1.34 -5.68
N SER A 39 0.47 -0.71 -6.80
CA SER A 39 1.10 -0.99 -8.10
C SER A 39 2.58 -0.58 -8.09
N ASP A 40 3.36 -1.20 -8.97
CA ASP A 40 4.79 -0.96 -9.06
C ASP A 40 5.16 0.03 -10.18
N HIS A 41 6.16 0.87 -9.91
CA HIS A 41 6.69 1.87 -10.81
C HIS A 41 8.21 2.01 -10.62
N PRO A 42 8.95 2.55 -11.61
CA PRO A 42 10.36 2.86 -11.45
C PRO A 42 10.63 3.69 -10.19
N GLY A 43 11.58 3.24 -9.36
CA GLY A 43 11.94 3.90 -8.10
C GLY A 43 11.12 3.48 -6.87
N SER A 44 10.14 2.57 -6.99
CA SER A 44 9.35 2.10 -5.83
C SER A 44 10.24 1.60 -4.71
N ALA A 45 11.20 0.72 -5.00
CA ALA A 45 12.03 0.10 -3.97
C ALA A 45 12.86 1.13 -3.17
N GLU A 46 13.40 2.15 -3.84
CA GLU A 46 14.16 3.21 -3.19
C GLU A 46 13.24 4.09 -2.32
N HIS A 47 12.06 4.43 -2.83
CA HIS A 47 11.07 5.18 -2.08
C HIS A 47 10.59 4.41 -0.83
N ASP A 48 10.26 3.14 -1.00
CA ASP A 48 9.68 2.28 0.04
C ASP A 48 10.67 2.03 1.17
N ALA A 49 11.97 1.91 0.85
CA ALA A 49 13.04 1.74 1.85
C ALA A 49 13.17 2.92 2.82
N ALA A 50 12.66 4.11 2.46
CA ALA A 50 12.68 5.30 3.31
C ALA A 50 11.44 5.42 4.22
N LEU A 51 10.45 4.53 4.07
CA LEU A 51 9.18 4.63 4.80
C LEU A 51 9.21 3.87 6.15
N PRO A 52 8.51 4.36 7.18
CA PRO A 52 8.45 3.70 8.50
C PRO A 52 7.39 2.58 8.56
N TYR A 53 6.92 2.10 7.41
CA TYR A 53 5.90 1.07 7.28
C TYR A 53 6.12 0.27 5.99
N GLU A 54 5.58 -0.94 5.97
CA GLU A 54 5.78 -1.88 4.85
C GLU A 54 4.89 -1.53 3.65
N VAL A 55 5.51 -1.58 2.47
CA VAL A 55 4.85 -1.43 1.17
C VAL A 55 5.13 -2.68 0.36
N VAL A 56 4.06 -3.36 -0.04
CA VAL A 56 4.08 -4.52 -0.93
C VAL A 56 3.71 -4.05 -2.32
N ARG A 57 4.66 -4.20 -3.26
CA ARG A 57 4.45 -3.86 -4.66
C ARG A 57 3.92 -5.06 -5.43
N ALA A 58 2.73 -4.91 -6.01
CA ALA A 58 2.23 -5.86 -6.99
C ALA A 58 2.97 -5.63 -8.32
N PRO A 59 3.43 -6.70 -9.00
CA PRO A 59 4.22 -6.59 -10.25
C PRO A 59 3.31 -6.24 -11.45
N THR A 60 2.67 -5.08 -11.37
CA THR A 60 1.76 -4.52 -12.36
C THR A 60 1.80 -3.00 -12.28
N GLY A 61 1.66 -2.31 -13.40
CA GLY A 61 1.50 -0.85 -13.43
C GLY A 61 0.11 -0.37 -12.99
N MET A 62 -0.85 -1.30 -12.81
CA MET A 62 -2.19 -1.01 -12.32
C MET A 62 -2.79 -2.22 -11.59
N LEU A 63 -3.19 -2.04 -10.35
CA LEU A 63 -4.05 -2.92 -9.57
C LEU A 63 -5.50 -2.80 -10.06
N LEU A 64 -5.99 -3.87 -10.67
CA LEU A 64 -7.37 -4.02 -11.09
C LEU A 64 -8.12 -4.96 -10.14
N PRO A 65 -9.47 -4.88 -10.03
CA PRO A 65 -10.29 -5.75 -9.18
C PRO A 65 -10.41 -7.17 -9.76
N THR A 66 -9.27 -7.83 -9.90
CA THR A 66 -9.16 -9.20 -10.37
C THR A 66 -9.18 -10.18 -9.19
N PRO A 67 -9.56 -11.45 -9.42
CA PRO A 67 -9.43 -12.47 -8.39
C PRO A 67 -8.00 -12.62 -7.85
N GLY A 68 -6.97 -12.38 -8.68
CA GLY A 68 -5.56 -12.42 -8.25
C GLY A 68 -5.19 -11.30 -7.29
N ALA A 69 -5.64 -10.07 -7.58
CA ALA A 69 -5.47 -8.93 -6.68
C ALA A 69 -6.22 -9.16 -5.35
N ALA A 70 -7.46 -9.65 -5.41
CA ALA A 70 -8.25 -9.97 -4.21
C ALA A 70 -7.58 -11.03 -3.33
N ARG A 71 -7.02 -12.10 -3.94
CA ARG A 71 -6.25 -13.12 -3.20
C ARG A 71 -5.01 -12.54 -2.53
N THR A 72 -4.30 -11.65 -3.23
CA THR A 72 -3.11 -10.99 -2.70
C THR A 72 -3.46 -10.09 -1.50
N ALA A 73 -4.47 -9.24 -1.65
CA ALA A 73 -4.96 -8.39 -0.56
C ALA A 73 -5.44 -9.21 0.64
N ALA A 74 -6.21 -10.28 0.42
CA ALA A 74 -6.69 -11.16 1.48
C ALA A 74 -5.55 -11.89 2.19
N ARG A 75 -4.52 -12.32 1.45
CA ARG A 75 -3.31 -12.94 2.02
C ARG A 75 -2.59 -11.94 2.93
N LEU A 76 -2.29 -10.74 2.45
CA LEU A 76 -1.62 -9.70 3.23
C LEU A 76 -2.43 -9.30 4.47
N ALA A 77 -3.75 -9.14 4.33
CA ALA A 77 -4.60 -8.81 5.46
C ALA A 77 -4.52 -9.87 6.57
N ARG A 78 -4.40 -11.17 6.22
CA ARG A 78 -4.23 -12.25 7.20
C ARG A 78 -2.82 -12.29 7.79
N GLU A 79 -1.80 -12.23 6.94
CA GLU A 79 -0.39 -12.28 7.36
C GLU A 79 -0.02 -11.15 8.34
N HIS A 80 -0.61 -9.97 8.15
CA HIS A 80 -0.35 -8.80 8.99
C HIS A 80 -1.45 -8.51 10.03
N GLU A 81 -2.39 -9.45 10.22
CA GLU A 81 -3.50 -9.33 11.17
C GLU A 81 -4.31 -8.02 11.01
N CYS A 82 -4.46 -7.56 9.77
CA CYS A 82 -5.22 -6.35 9.48
C CYS A 82 -6.71 -6.59 9.74
N ARG A 83 -7.32 -5.70 10.52
CA ARG A 83 -8.77 -5.73 10.81
C ARG A 83 -9.58 -4.76 9.95
N THR A 84 -8.90 -3.89 9.22
CA THR A 84 -9.51 -2.88 8.36
C THR A 84 -8.79 -2.87 7.02
N VAL A 85 -9.55 -2.66 5.95
CA VAL A 85 -9.02 -2.42 4.60
C VAL A 85 -9.48 -1.03 4.15
N PHE A 86 -8.56 -0.24 3.63
CA PHE A 86 -8.81 1.09 3.06
C PHE A 86 -8.44 1.06 1.57
N PHE A 87 -9.31 1.63 0.72
CA PHE A 87 -9.15 1.70 -0.73
C PHE A 87 -9.04 3.16 -1.17
#